data_AF-A0A9E1S4S9-F1
#
_entry.id   AF-A0A9E1S4S9-F1
#
_cell.length_a   1.000
_cell.length_b   1.000
_cell.length_c   1.000
_cell.angle_alpha   90.00
_cell.angle_beta   90.00
_cell.angle_gamma   90.00
#
_symmetry.space_group_name_H-M   'P 1'
#
loop_
_entity.id
_entity.type
_entity.pdbx_description
1 polymer ?
#
loop_
_entity_poly.entity_id
_entity_poly.type
_entity_poly.pdbx_seq_one_letter_code
_entity_poly.pdbx_strand_id
1 'polypeptide(L)'
;MFKKLFKPRVHESVAIAALFSASITLNVAWIINLLVHRSDRVWAWFEMSERIGPISGMYTKTLLSFFCVMFVTWMFCRGKDCSHQREGVFWFFVASIVLFLVMTLPFVYEFQIGV
;
A
#
# COMPACT_ATOMS: atom_id res chain seq x y z
N MET A 1 17.21 -28.07 0.76
CA MET A 1 16.50 -26.85 0.30
C MET A 1 16.29 -25.80 1.40
N PHE A 2 16.01 -26.20 2.66
CA PHE A 2 15.77 -25.29 3.78
C PHE A 2 16.97 -24.43 4.26
N LYS A 3 18.22 -24.89 4.08
CA LYS A 3 19.40 -24.08 4.46
C LYS A 3 19.60 -22.80 3.61
N LYS A 4 18.96 -22.68 2.44
CA LYS A 4 18.94 -21.45 1.63
C LYS A 4 17.83 -20.46 2.06
N LEU A 5 16.91 -20.87 2.93
CA LEU A 5 15.86 -19.99 3.47
C LEU A 5 16.35 -19.13 4.63
N PHE A 6 17.28 -19.66 5.45
CA PHE A 6 17.80 -18.99 6.64
C PHE A 6 19.23 -18.51 6.46
N LYS A 7 19.45 -17.62 5.47
CA LYS A 7 20.70 -16.86 5.42
C LYS A 7 20.71 -15.84 6.57
N PRO A 8 21.89 -15.48 7.14
CA PRO A 8 21.98 -14.31 8.00
C PRO A 8 21.43 -13.10 7.23
N ARG A 9 20.60 -12.27 7.87
CA ARG A 9 19.93 -11.05 7.34
C ARG A 9 18.55 -11.19 6.66
N VAL A 10 17.86 -12.33 6.76
CA VAL A 10 16.47 -12.44 6.25
C VAL A 10 15.51 -11.45 6.90
N HIS A 11 15.71 -11.12 8.18
CA HIS A 11 14.93 -10.12 8.91
C HIS A 11 14.99 -8.74 8.25
N GLU A 12 16.14 -8.35 7.70
CA GLU A 12 16.33 -7.06 7.04
C GLU A 12 15.56 -7.00 5.72
N SER A 13 15.64 -8.06 4.90
CA SER A 13 14.87 -8.16 3.66
C SER A 13 13.36 -8.14 3.92
N VAL A 14 12.90 -8.77 5.00
CA VAL A 14 11.47 -8.79 5.39
C VAL A 14 11.04 -7.41 5.89
N ALA A 15 11.84 -6.74 6.72
CA ALA A 15 11.53 -5.40 7.23
C ALA A 15 11.42 -4.37 6.11
N ILE A 16 12.36 -4.40 5.16
CA ILE A 16 12.35 -3.51 3.99
C ILE A 16 11.13 -3.80 3.10
N ALA A 17 10.85 -5.09 2.85
CA ALA A 17 9.68 -5.47 2.07
C ALA A 17 8.37 -5.01 2.72
N ALA A 18 8.23 -5.15 4.04
CA ALA A 18 7.05 -4.73 4.78
C ALA A 18 6.87 -3.21 4.81
N LEU A 19 7.94 -2.44 5.01
CA LEU A 19 7.87 -0.97 4.98
C LEU A 19 7.54 -0.46 3.58
N PHE A 20 8.19 -1.01 2.56
CA PHE A 20 7.92 -0.63 1.18
C PHE A 20 6.49 -0.99 0.76
N SER A 21 6.02 -2.20 1.09
CA SER A 21 4.64 -2.59 0.80
C SER A 21 3.64 -1.72 1.54
N ALA A 22 3.86 -1.40 2.82
CA ALA A 22 3.01 -0.48 3.57
C ALA A 22 2.93 0.90 2.90
N SER A 23 4.07 1.43 2.44
CA SER A 23 4.14 2.71 1.72
C SER A 23 3.31 2.70 0.45
N ILE A 24 3.46 1.67 -0.38
CA ILE A 24 2.69 1.52 -1.62
C ILE A 24 1.21 1.32 -1.31
N THR A 25 0.86 0.52 -0.31
CA THR A 25 -0.54 0.29 0.09
C THR A 25 -1.20 1.56 0.59
N LEU A 26 -0.51 2.43 1.34
CA LEU A 26 -1.03 3.75 1.72
C LEU A 26 -1.35 4.57 0.48
N ASN A 27 -0.46 4.59 -0.51
CA ASN A 27 -0.70 5.30 -1.75
C ASN A 27 -1.91 4.75 -2.52
N VAL A 28 -2.01 3.43 -2.65
CA VAL A 28 -3.15 2.76 -3.27
C VAL A 28 -4.44 3.04 -2.50
N ALA A 29 -4.39 3.07 -1.17
CA ALA A 29 -5.56 3.27 -0.33
C ALA A 29 -6.20 4.64 -0.53
N TRP A 30 -5.42 5.74 -0.50
CA TRP A 30 -6.01 7.07 -0.70
C TRP A 30 -6.49 7.27 -2.14
N ILE A 31 -5.78 6.72 -3.14
CA ILE A 31 -6.20 6.77 -4.55
C ILE A 31 -7.53 6.05 -4.74
N ILE A 32 -7.67 4.84 -4.20
CA ILE A 32 -8.93 4.09 -4.26
C ILE A 32 -10.04 4.86 -3.55
N ASN A 33 -9.77 5.42 -2.36
CA ASN A 33 -10.77 6.20 -1.63
C ASN A 33 -11.30 7.39 -2.45
N LEU A 34 -10.40 8.08 -3.14
CA LEU A 34 -10.75 9.19 -4.03
C LEU A 34 -11.54 8.73 -5.26
N LEU A 35 -11.11 7.63 -5.90
CA LEU A 35 -11.80 7.10 -7.09
C LEU A 35 -13.20 6.58 -6.77
N VAL A 36 -13.37 5.91 -5.62
CA VAL A 36 -14.68 5.42 -5.15
C VAL A 36 -15.63 6.59 -4.94
N HIS A 37 -15.19 7.71 -4.33
CA HIS A 37 -16.02 8.90 -4.15
C HIS A 37 -16.33 9.67 -5.45
N ARG A 38 -15.50 9.53 -6.48
CA ARG A 38 -15.63 10.33 -7.73
C ARG A 38 -16.30 9.59 -8.88
N SER A 39 -16.42 8.27 -8.81
CA SER A 39 -16.91 7.45 -9.93
C SER A 39 -17.81 6.33 -9.45
N ASP A 40 -19.09 6.41 -9.81
CA ASP A 40 -20.10 5.38 -9.50
C ASP A 40 -19.73 4.00 -10.07
N ARG A 41 -18.98 3.97 -11.18
CA ARG A 41 -18.48 2.71 -11.75
C ARG A 41 -17.45 2.05 -10.85
N VAL A 42 -16.57 2.85 -10.24
CA VAL A 42 -15.58 2.33 -9.29
C VAL A 42 -16.27 1.94 -8.00
N TRP A 43 -17.23 2.73 -7.52
CA TRP A 43 -18.06 2.38 -6.37
C TRP A 43 -18.69 0.98 -6.52
N ALA A 44 -19.41 0.75 -7.62
CA ALA A 44 -20.07 -0.53 -7.90
C ALA A 44 -19.09 -1.70 -8.02
N TRP A 45 -17.85 -1.46 -8.46
CA TRP A 45 -16.83 -2.51 -8.56
C TRP A 45 -16.22 -2.90 -7.21
N PHE A 46 -16.29 -1.99 -6.23
CA PHE A 46 -15.80 -2.20 -4.87
C PHE A 46 -16.90 -2.67 -3.90
N GLU A 47 -18.17 -2.52 -4.29
CA GLU A 47 -19.31 -2.99 -3.52
C GLU A 47 -19.44 -4.52 -3.59
N MET A 48 -18.90 -5.20 -2.58
CA MET A 48 -19.00 -6.67 -2.46
C MET A 48 -20.28 -7.13 -1.77
N SER A 49 -20.91 -6.25 -0.97
CA SER A 49 -22.16 -6.53 -0.26
C SER A 49 -22.88 -5.22 0.04
N GLU A 50 -24.18 -5.16 -0.26
CA GLU A 50 -25.05 -4.00 0.02
C GLU A 50 -25.07 -3.60 1.51
N ARG A 51 -24.77 -4.53 2.43
CA ARG A 51 -24.75 -4.24 3.88
C ARG A 51 -23.51 -3.49 4.35
N ILE A 52 -22.37 -3.69 3.68
CA ILE A 52 -21.07 -3.14 4.11
C ILE A 52 -20.60 -2.05 3.13
N GLY A 53 -21.24 -1.96 1.95
CA GLY A 53 -20.89 -1.03 0.90
C GLY A 53 -19.48 -1.28 0.34
N PRO A 54 -18.88 -0.26 -0.32
CA PRO A 54 -17.58 -0.40 -0.98
C PRO A 54 -16.40 -0.53 -0.01
N ILE A 55 -16.62 -0.22 1.28
CA ILE A 55 -15.59 -0.26 2.33
C ILE A 55 -14.95 -1.64 2.40
N SER A 56 -15.76 -2.70 2.36
CA SER A 56 -15.28 -4.08 2.38
C SER A 56 -14.32 -4.37 1.22
N GLY A 57 -14.70 -4.03 -0.02
CA GLY A 57 -13.86 -4.20 -1.20
C GLY A 57 -12.59 -3.37 -1.13
N MET A 58 -12.66 -2.16 -0.57
CA MET A 58 -11.48 -1.29 -0.39
C MET A 58 -10.47 -1.93 0.56
N TYR A 59 -10.92 -2.48 1.69
CA TYR A 59 -10.05 -3.23 2.62
C TYR A 59 -9.46 -4.48 1.96
N THR A 60 -10.26 -5.27 1.25
CA THR A 60 -9.77 -6.48 0.59
C THR A 60 -8.70 -6.17 -0.46
N LYS A 61 -8.92 -5.12 -1.28
CA LYS A 61 -7.98 -4.74 -2.35
C LYS A 61 -6.70 -4.12 -1.79
N THR A 62 -6.78 -3.31 -0.74
CA THR A 62 -5.58 -2.74 -0.09
C THR A 62 -4.75 -3.83 0.60
N LEU A 63 -5.40 -4.78 1.27
CA LEU A 63 -4.74 -5.94 1.88
C LEU A 63 -4.09 -6.84 0.81
N LEU A 64 -4.78 -7.10 -0.29
CA LEU A 64 -4.20 -7.83 -1.42
C LEU A 64 -2.98 -7.11 -2.01
N SER A 65 -3.07 -5.79 -2.21
CA SER A 65 -1.95 -4.96 -2.67
C SER A 65 -0.75 -5.07 -1.74
N PHE A 66 -0.97 -5.00 -0.42
CA PHE A 66 0.10 -5.15 0.57
C PHE A 66 0.83 -6.49 0.41
N PHE A 67 0.09 -7.61 0.42
CA PHE A 67 0.71 -8.93 0.33
C PHE A 67 1.38 -9.18 -1.01
N CYS A 68 0.80 -8.73 -2.13
CA CYS A 68 1.43 -8.85 -3.44
C CYS A 68 2.76 -8.08 -3.51
N VAL A 69 2.77 -6.81 -3.08
CA VAL A 69 4.00 -6.00 -3.09
C VAL A 69 5.02 -6.57 -2.10
N MET A 70 4.59 -6.92 -0.89
CA MET A 70 5.47 -7.52 0.12
C MET A 70 6.13 -8.79 -0.40
N PHE A 71 5.37 -9.68 -1.05
CA PHE A 71 5.89 -10.93 -1.59
C PHE A 71 6.91 -10.68 -2.71
N VAL A 72 6.62 -9.79 -3.65
CA VAL A 72 7.52 -9.42 -4.75
C VAL A 72 8.80 -8.79 -4.22
N THR A 73 8.69 -7.80 -3.33
CA THR A 73 9.84 -7.11 -2.74
C THR A 73 10.67 -8.06 -1.87
N TRP A 74 10.03 -8.90 -1.06
CA TRP A 74 10.73 -9.90 -0.27
C TRP A 74 11.51 -10.87 -1.16
N MET A 75 10.89 -11.40 -2.21
CA MET A 75 11.59 -12.26 -3.17
C MET A 75 12.78 -11.57 -3.82
N PHE A 76 12.66 -10.29 -4.16
CA PHE A 76 13.73 -9.53 -4.81
C PHE A 76 14.90 -9.20 -3.88
N CYS A 77 14.60 -8.88 -2.62
CA CYS A 77 15.58 -8.51 -1.59
C CYS A 77 16.17 -9.73 -0.86
N ARG A 78 15.56 -10.91 -1.01
CA ARG A 78 15.95 -12.11 -0.29
C ARG A 78 17.41 -12.51 -0.57
N GLY A 79 18.24 -12.43 0.47
CA GLY A 79 19.63 -12.82 0.42
C GLY A 79 20.56 -11.82 -0.28
N LYS A 80 20.09 -10.59 -0.51
CA LYS A 80 20.90 -9.43 -0.91
C LYS A 80 21.17 -8.53 0.30
N ASP A 81 22.24 -7.74 0.25
CA ASP A 81 22.50 -6.67 1.22
C ASP A 81 21.68 -5.43 0.83
N CYS A 82 20.64 -5.14 1.62
CA CYS A 82 19.73 -4.04 1.37
C CYS A 82 19.91 -2.88 2.37
N SER A 83 21.02 -2.89 3.13
CA SER A 83 21.32 -1.85 4.13
C SER A 83 21.31 -0.44 3.55
N HIS A 84 21.85 -0.26 2.34
CA HIS A 84 21.84 1.02 1.61
C HIS A 84 20.43 1.54 1.25
N GLN A 85 19.42 0.65 1.14
CA GLN A 85 18.05 1.03 0.78
C GLN A 85 17.21 1.37 2.00
N ARG A 86 17.66 1.00 3.20
CA ARG A 86 16.89 1.13 4.44
C ARG A 86 16.43 2.56 4.70
N GLU A 87 17.33 3.52 4.56
CA GLU A 87 17.03 4.94 4.78
C GLU A 87 16.05 5.48 3.74
N GLY A 88 16.26 5.15 2.45
CA GLY A 88 15.35 5.57 1.38
C GLY A 88 13.94 5.01 1.56
N VAL A 89 13.80 3.73 1.91
CA VAL A 89 12.50 3.10 2.15
C VAL A 89 11.83 3.67 3.40
N PHE A 90 12.58 3.99 4.45
CA PHE A 90 12.05 4.65 5.63
C PHE A 90 11.48 6.04 5.30
N TRP A 91 12.24 6.89 4.60
CA TRP A 91 11.75 8.21 4.20
C TRP A 91 10.59 8.13 3.22
N PHE A 92 10.59 7.16 2.31
CA PHE A 92 9.46 6.90 1.41
C PHE A 92 8.20 6.52 2.19
N PHE A 93 8.33 5.71 3.24
CA PHE A 93 7.23 5.36 4.13
C PHE A 93 6.70 6.59 4.88
N VAL A 94 7.58 7.38 5.48
CA VAL A 94 7.19 8.63 6.17
C VAL A 94 6.47 9.58 5.21
N ALA A 95 7.02 9.79 4.00
CA ALA A 95 6.39 10.62 2.98
C ALA A 95 5.02 10.06 2.56
N SER A 96 4.88 8.74 2.43
CA SER A 96 3.61 8.08 2.09
C SER A 96 2.57 8.24 3.21
N ILE A 97 2.97 8.20 4.49
CA ILE A 97 2.07 8.51 5.61
C ILE A 97 1.58 9.95 5.52
N VAL A 98 2.50 10.91 5.37
CA VAL A 98 2.16 12.34 5.29
C VAL A 98 1.21 12.58 4.13
N LEU A 99 1.52 12.01 2.96
CA LEU A 99 0.68 12.15 1.77
C LEU A 99 -0.68 11.48 1.95
N PHE A 100 -0.75 10.28 2.54
CA PHE A 100 -2.01 9.63 2.87
C PHE A 100 -2.87 10.50 3.79
N LEU A 101 -2.29 11.01 4.89
CA LEU A 101 -3.01 11.88 5.82
C LEU A 101 -3.56 13.11 5.10
N VAL A 102 -2.73 13.82 4.33
CA VAL A 102 -3.16 15.01 3.57
C VAL A 102 -4.26 14.66 2.57
N MET A 103 -4.12 13.60 1.80
CA MET A 103 -5.06 13.21 0.75
C MET A 103 -6.38 12.63 1.29
N THR A 104 -6.40 12.20 2.56
CA THR A 104 -7.62 11.74 3.24
C THR A 104 -8.41 12.86 3.92
N LEU A 105 -7.93 14.11 3.86
CA LEU A 105 -8.65 15.23 4.45
C LEU A 105 -9.90 15.58 3.61
N PRO A 106 -11.03 15.96 4.24
CA PRO A 106 -12.31 16.19 3.57
C PRO A 106 -12.22 17.23 2.43
N PHE A 107 -11.42 18.28 2.61
CA PHE A 107 -11.24 19.33 1.60
C PHE A 107 -10.67 18.83 0.27
N VAL A 108 -9.92 17.73 0.28
CA VAL A 108 -9.35 17.15 -0.96
C VAL A 108 -10.46 16.51 -1.79
N TYR A 109 -11.47 15.91 -1.15
CA TYR A 109 -12.61 15.31 -1.82
C TYR A 109 -13.56 16.36 -2.40
N GLU A 110 -13.70 17.50 -1.72
CA GLU A 110 -14.57 18.62 -2.13
C GLU A 110 -13.97 19.48 -3.25
N PHE A 111 -12.69 19.29 -3.60
CA PHE A 111 -12.03 20.06 -4.65
C PHE A 111 -12.63 19.74 -6.03
N GLN A 112 -13.72 20.42 -6.39
CA GLN A 112 -14.27 20.39 -7.74
C GLN A 112 -13.39 21.26 -8.63
N ILE A 113 -12.80 20.67 -9.67
CA ILE A 113 -12.23 21.46 -10.76
C ILE A 113 -13.45 22.08 -11.44
N GLY A 114 -13.70 23.36 -11.15
CA GLY A 114 -14.78 24.12 -11.75
C GLY A 114 -14.62 24.07 -13.26
N VAL A 115 -15.65 23.56 -13.93
CA VAL A 115 -15.89 23.78 -15.36
C VAL A 115 -16.87 24.93 -15.47
#